data_AF-A0A1G2MI02-F1
#
_entry.id   AF-A0A1G2MI02-F1
#
_cell.length_a   1.000
_cell.length_b   1.000
_cell.length_c   1.000
_cell.angle_alpha   90.00
_cell.angle_beta   90.00
_cell.angle_gamma   90.00
#
_symmetry.space_group_name_H-M   'P 1'
#
loop_
_entity.id
_entity.type
_entity.pdbx_description
1 polymer ?
#
loop_
_entity_poly.entity_id
_entity_poly.type
_entity_poly.pdbx_seq_one_letter_code
_entity_poly.pdbx_strand_id
1 'polypeptide(L)'
;MSEETTGSQEAATQKKSFFSFKKIIIAIILIAGIAVAVYFYMNSAVAVAVVNGQKITKSEYDERYAALAAGIVAGGQSATTTEMMTQIKTQTIDNLVTEALLLQAAAKEGVKSDSTAVDTQFSSSKSQFADDSAFTKALTDGGYTADTFKSYLTRANIIQQYLTSHIDVNTAAASNAEVTSLYEQVAAVDKTVPPLSEIKSQVEAEIVRQKQQMLVTDYISKLRASSTIEILLK
;
A
#
# COMPACT_ATOMS: atom_id res chain seq x y z
N MET A 1 48.34 86.40 -3.00
CA MET A 1 48.70 86.66 -4.40
C MET A 1 50.01 85.93 -4.60
N SER A 2 50.12 84.82 -5.33
CA SER A 2 49.42 84.42 -6.56
C SER A 2 49.42 82.90 -6.69
N GLU A 3 48.50 82.43 -7.53
CA GLU A 3 48.26 81.05 -7.99
C GLU A 3 49.50 80.32 -8.53
N GLU A 4 49.58 78.98 -8.36
CA GLU A 4 49.40 78.04 -9.48
C GLU A 4 49.29 76.57 -9.00
N THR A 5 48.73 75.77 -9.88
CA THR A 5 47.99 74.50 -9.74
C THR A 5 48.82 73.22 -9.68
N THR A 6 48.33 72.19 -8.96
CA THR A 6 48.29 70.75 -9.30
C THR A 6 47.73 70.01 -8.08
N GLY A 7 46.91 68.96 -8.12
CA GLY A 7 46.36 68.11 -9.16
C GLY A 7 45.39 67.14 -8.46
N SER A 8 44.39 66.69 -9.21
CA SER A 8 43.26 65.86 -8.82
C SER A 8 43.62 64.40 -8.53
N GLN A 9 42.99 63.80 -7.50
CA GLN A 9 42.66 62.37 -7.45
C GLN A 9 41.32 62.17 -6.69
N GLU A 10 40.22 62.15 -7.44
CA GLU A 10 38.98 61.48 -7.03
C GLU A 10 39.08 60.00 -7.40
N ALA A 11 38.87 59.12 -6.41
CA ALA A 11 38.87 57.69 -6.59
C ALA A 11 37.57 57.23 -7.27
N ALA A 12 37.65 56.78 -8.52
CA ALA A 12 36.73 55.77 -9.03
C ALA A 12 37.21 54.39 -8.54
N THR A 13 36.31 53.49 -8.11
CA THR A 13 36.28 52.05 -8.50
C THR A 13 35.14 51.28 -7.78
N GLN A 14 34.21 50.77 -8.61
CA GLN A 14 33.39 49.54 -8.52
C GLN A 14 32.38 49.31 -7.38
N LYS A 15 31.10 49.54 -7.72
CA LYS A 15 29.96 48.79 -7.20
C LYS A 15 29.79 47.50 -8.00
N LYS A 16 30.39 46.39 -7.56
CA LYS A 16 30.23 45.06 -8.22
C LYS A 16 28.89 44.43 -7.85
N SER A 17 28.22 43.92 -8.89
CA SER A 17 26.91 43.29 -8.91
C SER A 17 26.69 42.22 -7.83
N PHE A 18 25.79 42.50 -6.88
CA PHE A 18 25.24 41.51 -5.92
C PHE A 18 23.87 40.96 -6.36
N PHE A 19 23.34 41.41 -7.51
CA PHE A 19 21.97 41.11 -7.95
C PHE A 19 21.84 39.88 -8.87
N SER A 20 22.96 39.27 -9.30
CA SER A 20 22.95 38.17 -10.28
C SER A 20 22.84 36.76 -9.67
N PHE A 21 23.28 36.56 -8.41
CA PHE A 21 23.32 35.22 -7.79
C PHE A 21 21.96 34.72 -7.29
N LYS A 22 21.07 35.59 -6.79
CA LYS A 22 19.73 35.18 -6.33
C LYS A 22 18.84 34.66 -7.48
N LYS A 23 18.97 35.21 -8.69
CA LYS A 23 18.21 34.75 -9.87
C LYS A 23 18.67 33.38 -10.39
N ILE A 24 19.96 33.06 -10.27
CA ILE A 24 20.52 31.76 -10.66
C ILE A 24 20.05 30.66 -9.71
N ILE A 25 20.00 30.92 -8.40
CA ILE A 25 19.51 29.94 -7.40
C ILE A 25 18.00 29.65 -7.61
N ILE A 26 17.19 30.68 -7.89
CA ILE A 26 15.75 30.50 -8.17
C ILE A 26 15.53 29.69 -9.46
N ALA A 27 16.35 29.92 -10.50
CA ALA A 27 16.27 29.15 -11.74
C ALA A 27 16.64 27.67 -11.55
N ILE A 28 17.64 27.36 -10.71
CA ILE A 28 18.04 25.96 -10.42
C ILE A 28 16.95 25.24 -9.61
N ILE A 29 16.30 25.90 -8.64
CA ILE A 29 15.19 25.33 -7.86
C ILE A 29 13.97 25.08 -8.76
N LEU A 30 13.68 25.96 -9.71
CA LEU A 30 12.60 25.76 -10.69
C LEU A 30 12.90 24.60 -11.65
N ILE A 31 14.14 24.47 -12.13
CA ILE A 31 14.56 23.35 -12.99
C ILE A 31 14.53 22.03 -12.22
N ALA A 32 14.97 22.00 -10.96
CA ALA A 32 14.87 20.83 -10.10
C ALA A 32 13.41 20.45 -9.80
N GLY A 33 12.54 21.43 -9.54
CA GLY A 33 11.11 21.21 -9.37
C GLY A 33 10.44 20.67 -10.64
N ILE A 34 10.82 21.16 -11.82
CA ILE A 34 10.36 20.65 -13.11
C ILE A 34 10.90 19.23 -13.36
N ALA A 35 12.16 18.94 -13.05
CA ALA A 35 12.72 17.60 -13.19
C ALA A 35 12.06 16.59 -12.26
N VAL A 36 11.75 16.98 -11.02
CA VAL A 36 10.97 16.16 -10.07
C VAL A 36 9.54 15.98 -10.56
N ALA A 37 8.89 17.03 -11.07
CA ALA A 37 7.53 16.93 -11.61
C ALA A 37 7.45 16.09 -12.89
N VAL A 38 8.44 16.20 -13.78
CA VAL A 38 8.57 15.37 -14.99
C VAL A 38 8.91 13.93 -14.62
N TYR A 39 9.80 13.70 -13.64
CA TYR A 39 10.06 12.38 -13.10
C TYR A 39 8.80 11.75 -12.51
N PHE A 40 8.05 12.51 -11.70
CA PHE A 40 6.80 12.05 -11.11
C PHE A 40 5.73 11.77 -12.20
N TYR A 41 5.62 12.63 -13.22
CA TYR A 41 4.72 12.43 -14.35
C TYR A 41 5.09 11.20 -15.20
N MET A 42 6.37 11.05 -15.54
CA MET A 42 6.86 9.89 -16.30
C MET A 42 6.71 8.59 -15.50
N ASN A 43 7.00 8.59 -14.19
CA ASN A 43 6.86 7.40 -13.35
C ASN A 43 5.38 7.06 -13.06
N SER A 44 4.48 8.05 -13.02
CA SER A 44 3.03 7.83 -12.88
C SER A 44 2.39 7.25 -14.15
N ALA A 45 2.96 7.51 -15.32
CA ALA A 45 2.44 7.03 -16.61
C ALA A 45 2.91 5.59 -16.98
N VAL A 46 3.99 5.11 -16.35
CA VAL A 46 4.53 3.77 -16.59
C VAL A 46 3.65 2.73 -15.88
N ALA A 47 3.17 1.74 -16.64
CA ALA A 47 2.40 0.62 -16.10
C ALA A 47 3.35 -0.51 -15.67
N VAL A 48 3.08 -1.11 -14.51
CA VAL A 48 3.75 -2.33 -14.04
C VAL A 48 2.92 -3.59 -14.29
N ALA A 49 1.61 -3.43 -14.48
CA ALA A 49 0.72 -4.47 -14.95
C ALA A 49 -0.50 -3.86 -15.63
N VAL A 50 -1.21 -4.68 -16.40
CA VAL A 50 -2.48 -4.34 -17.05
C VAL A 50 -3.48 -5.45 -16.74
N VAL A 51 -4.64 -5.08 -16.20
CA VAL A 51 -5.72 -6.00 -15.84
C VAL A 51 -6.98 -5.60 -16.61
N ASN A 52 -7.42 -6.45 -17.54
CA ASN A 52 -8.55 -6.19 -18.45
C ASN A 52 -8.44 -4.83 -19.16
N GLY A 53 -7.23 -4.45 -19.58
CA GLY A 53 -6.94 -3.18 -20.25
C GLY A 53 -6.76 -1.97 -19.32
N GLN A 54 -6.97 -2.11 -18.01
CA GLN A 54 -6.70 -1.05 -17.02
C GLN A 54 -5.28 -1.19 -16.46
N LYS A 55 -4.55 -0.06 -16.40
CA LYS A 55 -3.15 -0.04 -15.95
C LYS A 55 -3.06 0.01 -14.43
N ILE A 56 -2.18 -0.80 -13.87
CA ILE A 56 -1.62 -0.61 -12.53
C ILE A 56 -0.32 0.18 -12.72
N THR A 57 -0.25 1.37 -12.13
CA THR A 57 0.87 2.30 -12.35
C THR A 57 2.07 1.95 -11.48
N LYS A 58 3.27 2.37 -11.91
CA LYS A 58 4.50 2.22 -11.13
C LYS A 58 4.44 3.00 -9.81
N SER A 59 3.80 4.17 -9.80
CA SER A 59 3.60 4.95 -8.56
C SER A 59 2.78 4.16 -7.54
N GLU A 60 1.63 3.63 -7.95
CA GLU A 60 0.78 2.81 -7.07
C GLU A 60 1.53 1.58 -6.55
N TYR A 61 2.28 0.91 -7.43
CA TYR A 61 3.12 -0.21 -7.04
C TYR A 61 4.19 0.16 -6.03
N ASP A 62 4.91 1.27 -6.23
CA ASP A 62 5.98 1.72 -5.35
C ASP A 62 5.44 2.09 -3.96
N GLU A 63 4.27 2.73 -3.91
CA GLU A 63 3.56 3.05 -2.66
C GLU A 63 3.18 1.76 -1.90
N ARG A 64 2.57 0.78 -2.58
CA ARG A 64 2.22 -0.50 -1.95
C ARG A 64 3.44 -1.31 -1.51
N TYR A 65 4.50 -1.30 -2.32
CA TYR A 65 5.75 -1.98 -2.00
C TYR A 65 6.37 -1.38 -0.73
N ALA A 66 6.45 -0.05 -0.66
CA ALA A 66 7.01 0.64 0.50
C ALA A 66 6.22 0.33 1.78
N ALA A 67 4.88 0.35 1.71
CA ALA A 67 4.03 0.01 2.84
C ALA A 67 4.21 -1.44 3.31
N LEU A 68 4.27 -2.40 2.38
CA LEU A 68 4.49 -3.82 2.71
C LEU A 68 5.87 -4.04 3.33
N ALA A 69 6.91 -3.45 2.75
CA ALA A 69 8.27 -3.55 3.28
C ALA A 69 8.39 -2.94 4.68
N ALA A 70 7.76 -1.78 4.93
CA ALA A 70 7.73 -1.14 6.24
C ALA A 70 7.06 -2.03 7.30
N GLY A 71 5.95 -2.69 6.95
CA GLY A 71 5.27 -3.64 7.84
C GLY A 71 6.14 -4.83 8.24
N ILE A 72 6.90 -5.40 7.29
CA ILE A 72 7.82 -6.51 7.55
C ILE A 72 8.96 -6.09 8.49
N VAL A 73 9.54 -4.91 8.27
CA VAL A 73 10.58 -4.35 9.13
C VAL A 73 10.05 -4.08 10.54
N ALA A 74 8.83 -3.53 10.66
CA ALA A 74 8.19 -3.30 11.95
C ALA A 74 7.89 -4.61 12.71
N GLY A 75 7.65 -5.70 12.00
CA GLY A 75 7.51 -7.05 12.56
C GLY A 75 8.82 -7.71 13.01
N GLY A 76 9.95 -7.00 12.93
CA GLY A 76 11.26 -7.50 13.36
C GLY A 76 11.98 -8.38 12.33
N GLN A 77 11.47 -8.46 11.09
CA GLN A 77 12.10 -9.21 9.99
C GLN A 77 12.94 -8.29 9.10
N SER A 78 14.08 -8.79 8.62
CA SER A 78 14.91 -8.02 7.69
C SER A 78 14.36 -8.09 6.26
N ALA A 79 13.93 -6.95 5.73
CA ALA A 79 13.47 -6.81 4.35
C ALA A 79 14.62 -6.62 3.33
N THR A 80 15.89 -6.76 3.75
CA THR A 80 17.05 -6.35 2.93
C THR A 80 17.73 -7.49 2.17
N THR A 81 17.35 -8.74 2.39
CA THR A 81 17.89 -9.85 1.59
C THR A 81 17.26 -9.85 0.20
N THR A 82 18.03 -10.21 -0.83
CA THR A 82 17.55 -10.22 -2.23
C THR A 82 16.32 -11.12 -2.42
N GLU A 83 16.28 -12.25 -1.71
CA GLU A 83 15.14 -13.17 -1.72
C GLU A 83 13.89 -12.53 -1.11
N MET A 84 14.00 -11.94 0.08
CA MET A 84 12.88 -11.27 0.74
C MET A 84 12.37 -10.09 -0.10
N MET A 85 13.28 -9.27 -0.66
CA MET A 85 12.90 -8.20 -1.58
C MET A 85 12.14 -8.74 -2.80
N THR A 86 12.54 -9.89 -3.35
CA THR A 86 11.85 -10.51 -4.49
C THR A 86 10.45 -10.97 -4.10
N GLN A 87 10.29 -11.60 -2.93
CA GLN A 87 9.00 -12.00 -2.39
C GLN A 87 8.07 -10.80 -2.16
N ILE A 88 8.57 -9.70 -1.57
CA ILE A 88 7.79 -8.47 -1.37
C ILE A 88 7.34 -7.90 -2.72
N LYS A 89 8.21 -7.87 -3.73
CA LYS A 89 7.86 -7.39 -5.08
C LYS A 89 6.74 -8.23 -5.69
N THR A 90 6.89 -9.56 -5.67
CA THR A 90 5.88 -10.49 -6.21
C THR A 90 4.56 -10.35 -5.46
N GLN A 91 4.60 -10.34 -4.13
CA GLN A 91 3.39 -10.19 -3.32
C GLN A 91 2.71 -8.84 -3.55
N THR A 92 3.48 -7.77 -3.73
CA THR A 92 2.93 -6.44 -4.03
C THR A 92 2.15 -6.45 -5.34
N ILE A 93 2.74 -6.97 -6.43
CA ILE A 93 2.05 -6.99 -7.73
C ILE A 93 0.86 -7.93 -7.71
N ASP A 94 0.96 -9.09 -7.04
CA ASP A 94 -0.15 -10.04 -6.93
C ASP A 94 -1.33 -9.47 -6.15
N ASN A 95 -1.07 -8.74 -5.06
CA ASN A 95 -2.10 -8.06 -4.28
C ASN A 95 -2.79 -6.98 -5.11
N LEU A 96 -2.03 -6.16 -5.85
CA LEU A 96 -2.59 -5.11 -6.71
C LEU A 96 -3.44 -5.68 -7.84
N VAL A 97 -2.98 -6.73 -8.50
CA VAL A 97 -3.75 -7.43 -9.55
C VAL A 97 -5.04 -7.99 -8.97
N THR A 98 -4.98 -8.62 -7.79
CA THR A 98 -6.15 -9.19 -7.11
C THR A 98 -7.15 -8.10 -6.70
N GLU A 99 -6.67 -7.00 -6.12
CA GLU A 99 -7.49 -5.85 -5.76
C GLU A 99 -8.20 -5.27 -7.00
N ALA A 100 -7.46 -5.08 -8.10
CA ALA A 100 -8.00 -4.58 -9.36
C ALA A 100 -9.08 -5.51 -9.94
N LEU A 101 -8.84 -6.82 -9.94
CA LEU A 101 -9.83 -7.81 -10.42
C LEU A 101 -11.13 -7.76 -9.62
N LEU A 102 -11.03 -7.73 -8.28
CA LEU A 102 -12.19 -7.69 -7.40
C LEU A 102 -12.97 -6.38 -7.57
N LEU A 103 -12.28 -5.24 -7.64
CA LEU A 103 -12.93 -3.94 -7.86
C LEU A 103 -13.58 -3.84 -9.25
N GLN A 104 -12.95 -4.37 -10.29
CA GLN A 104 -13.53 -4.41 -11.63
C GLN A 104 -14.78 -5.29 -11.68
N ALA A 105 -14.72 -6.47 -11.05
CA ALA A 105 -15.87 -7.37 -10.98
C ALA A 105 -17.02 -6.76 -10.17
N ALA A 106 -16.72 -6.17 -9.01
CA ALA A 106 -17.68 -5.42 -8.20
C ALA A 106 -18.31 -4.25 -8.97
N ALA A 107 -17.50 -3.49 -9.72
CA ALA A 107 -17.97 -2.37 -10.53
C ALA A 107 -18.88 -2.83 -11.68
N LYS A 108 -18.56 -3.96 -12.32
CA LYS A 108 -19.40 -4.56 -13.39
C LYS A 108 -20.79 -4.92 -12.89
N GLU A 109 -20.91 -5.32 -11.63
CA GLU A 109 -22.18 -5.66 -10.98
C GLU A 109 -22.82 -4.46 -10.25
N GLY A 110 -22.18 -3.29 -10.30
CA GLY A 110 -22.71 -2.07 -9.69
C GLY A 110 -22.63 -2.05 -8.16
N VAL A 111 -21.81 -2.89 -7.53
CA VAL A 111 -21.58 -2.87 -6.08
C VAL A 111 -21.02 -1.49 -5.68
N LYS A 112 -21.62 -0.88 -4.66
CA LYS A 112 -21.24 0.43 -4.12
C LYS A 112 -20.74 0.28 -2.70
N SER A 113 -19.86 1.18 -2.28
CA SER A 113 -19.47 1.27 -0.87
C SER A 113 -20.64 1.72 -0.02
N ASP A 114 -20.73 1.18 1.19
CA ASP A 114 -21.54 1.76 2.26
C ASP A 114 -20.74 2.88 2.93
N SER A 115 -21.12 4.13 2.67
CA SER A 115 -20.44 5.30 3.22
C SER A 115 -20.49 5.33 4.74
N THR A 116 -21.59 4.87 5.35
CA THR A 116 -21.74 4.84 6.81
C THR A 116 -20.79 3.81 7.40
N ALA A 117 -20.70 2.61 6.82
CA ALA A 117 -19.74 1.61 7.26
C ALA A 117 -18.28 2.09 7.12
N VAL A 118 -17.95 2.78 6.03
CA VAL A 118 -16.62 3.39 5.82
C VAL A 118 -16.32 4.45 6.89
N ASP A 119 -17.26 5.34 7.18
CA ASP A 119 -17.10 6.38 8.21
C ASP A 119 -16.97 5.80 9.62
N THR A 120 -17.73 4.75 9.93
CA THR A 120 -17.60 4.00 11.17
C THR A 120 -16.22 3.35 11.28
N GLN A 121 -15.75 2.68 10.23
CA GLN A 121 -14.43 2.06 10.22
C GLN A 121 -13.30 3.09 10.36
N PHE A 122 -13.41 4.24 9.68
CA PHE A 122 -12.45 5.33 9.81
C PHE A 122 -12.41 5.86 11.25
N SER A 123 -13.57 6.11 11.84
CA SER A 123 -13.69 6.61 13.22
C SER A 123 -13.18 5.59 14.25
N SER A 124 -13.47 4.30 14.04
CA SER A 124 -12.98 3.21 14.88
C SER A 124 -11.46 3.05 14.78
N SER A 125 -10.89 3.22 13.58
CA SER A 125 -9.44 3.23 13.38
C SER A 125 -8.80 4.41 14.11
N LYS A 126 -9.41 5.59 14.03
CA LYS A 126 -8.96 6.79 14.75
C LYS A 126 -9.02 6.63 16.27
N SER A 127 -10.07 6.01 16.81
CA SER A 127 -10.24 5.83 18.27
C SER A 127 -9.24 4.87 18.92
N GLN A 128 -8.48 4.12 18.14
CA GLN A 128 -7.39 3.27 18.65
C GLN A 128 -6.16 4.10 19.08
N PHE A 129 -6.12 5.38 18.74
CA PHE A 129 -5.03 6.29 19.05
C PHE A 129 -5.42 7.26 20.17
N ALA A 130 -4.42 7.72 20.91
CA ALA A 130 -4.62 8.62 22.04
C ALA A 130 -5.24 9.97 21.62
N ASP A 131 -4.87 10.48 20.44
CA ASP A 131 -5.35 11.73 19.89
C ASP A 131 -5.21 11.79 18.35
N ASP A 132 -5.73 12.87 17.76
CA ASP A 132 -5.70 13.15 16.33
C ASP A 132 -4.28 13.27 15.76
N SER A 133 -3.32 13.74 16.56
CA SER A 133 -1.93 13.91 16.16
C SER A 133 -1.25 12.54 16.03
N ALA A 134 -1.46 11.66 17.02
CA ALA A 134 -0.98 10.28 16.99
C ALA A 134 -1.56 9.50 15.82
N PHE A 135 -2.86 9.66 15.54
CA PHE A 135 -3.50 9.06 14.36
C PHE A 135 -2.91 9.59 13.05
N THR A 136 -2.78 10.91 12.90
CA THR A 136 -2.22 11.53 11.70
C THR A 136 -0.77 11.10 11.46
N LYS A 137 0.01 10.99 12.53
CA LYS A 137 1.38 10.47 12.46
C LYS A 137 1.38 9.01 11.98
N ALA A 138 0.53 8.15 12.55
CA ALA A 138 0.45 6.75 12.14
C ALA A 138 0.02 6.59 10.67
N LEU A 139 -0.93 7.42 10.19
CA LEU A 139 -1.27 7.46 8.77
C LEU A 139 -0.07 7.84 7.92
N THR A 140 0.65 8.90 8.29
CA THR A 140 1.82 9.38 7.54
C THR A 140 2.94 8.35 7.51
N ASP A 141 3.22 7.71 8.65
CA ASP A 141 4.21 6.62 8.77
C ASP A 141 3.80 5.41 7.89
N GLY A 142 2.50 5.17 7.74
CA GLY A 142 1.94 4.16 6.83
C GLY A 142 1.80 4.59 5.37
N GLY A 143 2.23 5.81 5.01
CA GLY A 143 2.14 6.34 3.64
C GLY A 143 0.75 6.87 3.25
N TYR A 144 -0.10 7.19 4.21
CA TYR A 144 -1.46 7.68 4.00
C TYR A 144 -1.67 9.12 4.45
N THR A 145 -2.61 9.78 3.79
CA THR A 145 -3.37 10.93 4.27
C THR A 145 -4.74 10.47 4.76
N ALA A 146 -5.50 11.33 5.46
CA ALA A 146 -6.88 10.99 5.85
C ALA A 146 -7.75 10.62 4.63
N ASP A 147 -7.64 11.36 3.53
CA ASP A 147 -8.43 11.15 2.32
C ASP A 147 -8.05 9.85 1.59
N THR A 148 -6.75 9.57 1.48
CA THR A 148 -6.28 8.33 0.84
C THR A 148 -6.56 7.11 1.70
N PHE A 149 -6.49 7.24 3.03
CA PHE A 149 -6.92 6.19 3.94
C PHE A 149 -8.43 5.93 3.85
N LYS A 150 -9.25 6.98 3.79
CA LYS A 150 -10.69 6.83 3.58
C LYS A 150 -11.00 6.17 2.23
N SER A 151 -10.29 6.55 1.17
CA SER A 151 -10.40 5.92 -0.15
C SER A 151 -9.99 4.43 -0.13
N TYR A 152 -8.98 4.08 0.67
CA TYR A 152 -8.59 2.69 0.92
C TYR A 152 -9.73 1.91 1.62
N LEU A 153 -10.32 2.47 2.67
CA LEU A 153 -11.46 1.86 3.36
C LEU A 153 -12.69 1.70 2.44
N THR A 154 -12.94 2.67 1.57
CA THR A 154 -14.00 2.57 0.55
C THR A 154 -13.78 1.39 -0.39
N ARG A 155 -12.57 1.23 -0.93
CA ARG A 155 -12.23 0.08 -1.80
C ARG A 155 -12.35 -1.24 -1.05
N ALA A 156 -11.82 -1.31 0.16
CA ALA A 156 -11.90 -2.50 1.01
C ALA A 156 -13.36 -2.89 1.29
N ASN A 157 -14.22 -1.92 1.58
CA ASN A 157 -15.65 -2.15 1.80
C ASN A 157 -16.38 -2.65 0.54
N ILE A 158 -16.07 -2.11 -0.64
CA ILE A 158 -16.62 -2.61 -1.92
C ILE A 158 -16.22 -4.06 -2.14
N ILE A 159 -14.94 -4.38 -1.96
CA ILE A 159 -14.42 -5.75 -2.11
C ILE A 159 -15.10 -6.70 -1.11
N GLN A 160 -15.23 -6.29 0.15
CA GLN A 160 -15.88 -7.09 1.18
C GLN A 160 -17.35 -7.39 0.83
N GLN A 161 -18.11 -6.37 0.43
CA GLN A 161 -19.50 -6.54 0.01
C GLN A 161 -19.61 -7.50 -1.18
N TYR A 162 -18.74 -7.32 -2.18
CA TYR A 162 -18.68 -8.17 -3.35
C TYR A 162 -18.36 -9.63 -3.00
N LEU A 163 -17.33 -9.88 -2.19
CA LEU A 163 -16.97 -11.24 -1.79
C LEU A 163 -18.09 -11.90 -0.98
N THR A 164 -18.74 -11.14 -0.07
CA THR A 164 -19.85 -11.65 0.75
C THR A 164 -21.08 -12.02 -0.08
N SER A 165 -21.33 -11.33 -1.20
CA SER A 165 -22.45 -11.67 -2.08
C SER A 165 -22.20 -12.88 -2.99
N HIS A 166 -20.93 -13.27 -3.18
CA HIS A 166 -20.53 -14.35 -4.11
C HIS A 166 -19.98 -15.60 -3.43
N ILE A 167 -19.57 -15.47 -2.17
CA ILE A 167 -18.92 -16.54 -1.42
C ILE A 167 -19.70 -16.78 -0.14
N ASP A 168 -20.46 -17.87 -0.11
CA ASP A 168 -21.10 -18.32 1.12
C ASP A 168 -20.09 -19.05 2.00
N VAL A 169 -19.41 -18.29 2.85
CA VAL A 169 -18.43 -18.78 3.82
C VAL A 169 -19.05 -19.69 4.90
N ASN A 170 -20.38 -19.74 5.03
CA ASN A 170 -21.06 -20.63 5.99
C ASN A 170 -21.12 -22.08 5.49
N THR A 171 -20.83 -22.31 4.22
CA THR A 171 -20.67 -23.67 3.67
C THR A 171 -19.41 -24.37 4.17
N ALA A 172 -18.46 -23.63 4.73
CA ALA A 172 -17.26 -24.17 5.33
C ALA A 172 -17.58 -24.80 6.70
N ALA A 173 -17.47 -26.13 6.79
CA ALA A 173 -17.61 -26.88 8.04
C ALA A 173 -16.40 -27.78 8.26
N ALA A 174 -15.98 -27.95 9.51
CA ALA A 174 -14.96 -28.91 9.90
C ALA A 174 -15.58 -30.31 10.04
N SER A 175 -14.98 -31.32 9.41
CA SER A 175 -15.33 -32.71 9.66
C SER A 175 -14.54 -33.27 10.84
N ASN A 176 -15.08 -34.28 11.52
CA ASN A 176 -14.36 -34.96 12.61
C ASN A 176 -12.99 -35.51 12.16
N ALA A 177 -12.89 -35.99 10.92
CA ALA A 177 -11.64 -36.51 10.37
C ALA A 177 -10.57 -35.42 10.22
N GLU A 178 -10.95 -34.23 9.76
CA GLU A 178 -10.05 -33.08 9.65
C GLU A 178 -9.60 -32.57 11.03
N VAL A 179 -10.51 -32.55 12.00
CA VAL A 179 -10.22 -32.16 13.38
C VAL A 179 -9.18 -33.10 14.00
N THR A 180 -9.39 -34.41 13.88
CA THR A 180 -8.43 -35.42 14.35
C THR A 180 -7.09 -35.28 13.63
N SER A 181 -7.10 -35.17 12.30
CA SER A 181 -5.88 -35.07 11.49
C SER A 181 -5.06 -33.83 11.81
N LEU A 182 -5.71 -32.65 11.94
CA LEU A 182 -5.01 -31.41 12.28
C LEU A 182 -4.43 -31.49 13.69
N TYR A 183 -5.20 -32.00 14.66
CA TYR A 183 -4.72 -32.18 16.03
C TYR A 183 -3.51 -33.09 16.10
N GLU A 184 -3.55 -34.26 15.45
CA GLU A 184 -2.44 -35.21 15.43
C GLU A 184 -1.18 -34.62 14.81
N GLN A 185 -1.31 -33.83 13.73
CA GLN A 185 -0.18 -33.13 13.12
C GLN A 185 0.48 -32.14 14.08
N VAL A 186 -0.31 -31.33 14.79
CA VAL A 186 0.23 -30.37 15.76
C VAL A 186 0.82 -31.10 16.98
N ALA A 187 0.11 -32.09 17.53
CA ALA A 187 0.57 -32.90 18.66
C ALA A 187 1.80 -33.78 18.32
N ALA A 188 2.05 -34.07 17.04
CA ALA A 188 3.26 -34.74 16.61
C ALA A 188 4.50 -33.86 16.82
N VAL A 189 4.36 -32.55 16.57
CA VAL A 189 5.43 -31.55 16.67
C VAL A 189 5.56 -30.99 18.08
N ASP A 190 4.45 -30.64 18.72
CA ASP A 190 4.40 -30.05 20.06
C ASP A 190 3.66 -30.97 21.04
N LYS A 191 4.40 -31.52 22.02
CA LYS A 191 3.86 -32.42 23.03
C LYS A 191 3.16 -31.72 24.19
N THR A 192 3.18 -30.38 24.22
CA THR A 192 2.54 -29.57 25.26
C THR A 192 1.10 -29.19 24.93
N VAL A 193 0.63 -29.53 23.72
CA VAL A 193 -0.73 -29.26 23.26
C VAL A 193 -1.74 -29.97 24.18
N PRO A 194 -2.77 -29.25 24.67
CA PRO A 194 -3.81 -29.85 25.50
C PRO A 194 -4.54 -31.01 24.82
N PRO A 195 -5.26 -31.87 25.57
CA PRO A 195 -6.09 -32.92 25.00
C PRO A 195 -7.10 -32.38 23.98
N LEU A 196 -7.33 -33.10 22.89
CA LEU A 196 -8.28 -32.68 21.84
C LEU A 196 -9.67 -32.35 22.41
N SER A 197 -10.13 -33.07 23.44
CA SER A 197 -11.40 -32.79 24.10
C SER A 197 -11.52 -31.38 24.67
N GLU A 198 -10.41 -30.76 25.08
CA GLU A 198 -10.39 -29.41 25.67
C GLU A 198 -10.35 -28.32 24.60
N ILE A 199 -9.70 -28.58 23.46
CA ILE A 199 -9.48 -27.58 22.40
C ILE A 199 -10.27 -27.87 21.12
N LYS A 200 -11.14 -28.88 21.10
CA LYS A 200 -11.86 -29.33 19.89
C LYS A 200 -12.50 -28.18 19.12
N SER A 201 -13.23 -27.30 19.81
CA SER A 201 -13.90 -26.16 19.18
C SER A 201 -12.93 -25.13 18.59
N GLN A 202 -11.74 -24.98 19.16
CA GLN A 202 -10.70 -24.10 18.60
C GLN A 202 -10.11 -24.70 17.31
N VAL A 203 -9.88 -26.02 17.30
CA VAL A 203 -9.41 -26.75 16.11
C VAL A 203 -10.47 -26.71 14.99
N GLU A 204 -11.76 -26.88 15.33
CA GLU A 204 -12.87 -26.73 14.39
C GLU A 204 -12.91 -25.31 13.80
N ALA A 205 -12.82 -24.29 14.64
CA ALA A 205 -12.81 -22.89 14.19
C ALA A 205 -11.62 -22.57 13.28
N GLU A 206 -10.43 -23.13 13.58
CA GLU A 206 -9.24 -23.03 12.74
C GLU A 206 -9.48 -23.63 11.35
N ILE A 207 -10.00 -24.86 11.29
CA ILE A 207 -10.30 -25.55 10.03
C ILE A 207 -11.35 -24.79 9.22
N VAL A 208 -12.41 -24.31 9.88
CA VAL A 208 -13.42 -23.48 9.23
C VAL A 208 -12.78 -22.23 8.64
N ARG A 209 -11.96 -21.51 9.40
CA ARG A 209 -11.26 -20.31 8.92
C ARG A 209 -10.37 -20.60 7.71
N GLN A 210 -9.62 -21.71 7.74
CA GLN A 210 -8.79 -22.13 6.61
C GLN A 210 -9.64 -22.43 5.37
N LYS A 211 -10.75 -23.14 5.53
CA LYS A 211 -11.68 -23.43 4.43
C LYS A 211 -12.31 -22.17 3.86
N GLN A 212 -12.71 -21.23 4.70
CA GLN A 212 -13.24 -19.93 4.26
C GLN A 212 -12.19 -19.17 3.43
N GLN A 213 -10.93 -19.18 3.86
CA GLN A 213 -9.83 -18.59 3.09
C GLN A 213 -9.61 -19.30 1.75
N MET A 214 -9.75 -20.63 1.70
CA MET A 214 -9.68 -21.40 0.45
C MET A 214 -10.81 -21.03 -0.50
N LEU A 215 -12.05 -20.88 -0.02
CA LEU A 215 -13.19 -20.45 -0.86
C LEU A 215 -12.91 -19.09 -1.52
N VAL A 216 -12.37 -18.13 -0.77
CA VAL A 216 -11.94 -16.83 -1.29
C VAL A 216 -10.83 -16.98 -2.33
N THR A 217 -9.82 -17.79 -2.03
CA THR A 217 -8.67 -18.02 -2.91
C THR A 217 -9.10 -18.67 -4.22
N ASP A 218 -9.96 -19.69 -4.18
CA ASP A 218 -10.51 -20.38 -5.34
C ASP A 218 -11.34 -19.45 -6.21
N TYR A 219 -12.13 -18.58 -5.57
CA TYR A 219 -12.92 -17.58 -6.28
C TYR A 219 -12.02 -16.58 -7.01
N ILE A 220 -11.00 -16.04 -6.34
CA ILE A 220 -10.00 -15.15 -6.95
C ILE A 220 -9.27 -15.86 -8.10
N SER A 221 -8.92 -17.14 -7.94
CA SER A 221 -8.30 -17.94 -9.01
C SER A 221 -9.20 -18.05 -10.24
N LYS A 222 -10.51 -18.23 -10.06
CA LYS A 222 -11.49 -18.23 -11.16
C LYS A 222 -11.59 -16.86 -11.83
N LEU A 223 -11.56 -15.77 -11.06
CA LEU A 223 -11.52 -14.41 -11.61
C LEU A 223 -10.25 -14.17 -12.42
N ARG A 224 -9.10 -14.61 -11.92
CA ARG A 224 -7.82 -14.54 -12.63
C ARG A 224 -7.85 -15.31 -13.95
N ALA A 225 -8.34 -16.56 -13.92
CA ALA A 225 -8.42 -17.41 -15.10
C ALA A 225 -9.36 -16.88 -16.19
N SER A 226 -10.35 -16.05 -15.81
CA SER A 226 -11.31 -15.44 -16.73
C SER A 226 -10.95 -14.01 -17.16
N SER A 227 -9.78 -13.51 -16.75
CA SER A 227 -9.33 -12.14 -16.99
C SER A 227 -8.05 -12.09 -17.83
N THR A 228 -7.85 -10.97 -18.52
CA THR A 228 -6.59 -10.68 -19.22
C THR A 228 -5.65 -9.96 -18.28
N ILE A 229 -4.53 -10.60 -17.92
CA ILE A 229 -3.54 -10.06 -16.98
C ILE A 229 -2.18 -10.05 -17.67
N GLU A 230 -1.58 -8.87 -17.79
CA GLU A 230 -0.23 -8.68 -18.31
C GLU A 230 0.64 -8.04 -17.25
N ILE A 231 1.65 -8.76 -16.76
CA ILE A 231 2.64 -8.20 -15.83
C ILE A 231 3.80 -7.63 -16.64
N LEU A 232 4.08 -6.34 -16.46
CA LEU A 232 5.10 -5.59 -17.19
C LEU A 232 6.35 -5.31 -16.33
N LEU A 233 6.30 -5.67 -15.05
CA LEU A 233 7.40 -5.55 -14.10
C LEU A 233 8.53 -6.52 -14.51
N LYS A 234 9.72 -6.00 -14.81
CA LYS A 234 10.92 -6.75 -15.17
C LYS A 234 11.87 -6.89 -13.98
#